data_AF-A0A7Y5VEQ6-F1
#
_entry.id   AF-A0A7Y5VEQ6-F1
#
_cell.length_a   1.000
_cell.length_b   1.000
_cell.length_c   1.000
_cell.angle_alpha   90.00
_cell.angle_beta   90.00
_cell.angle_gamma   90.00
#
_symmetry.space_group_name_H-M   'P 1'
#
loop_
_entity.id
_entity.type
_entity.pdbx_description
1 polymer ?
#
loop_
_entity_poly.entity_id
_entity_poly.type
_entity_poly.pdbx_seq_one_letter_code
_entity_poly.pdbx_strand_id
1 'polypeptide(L)'
;MQGADKDLQAKELEWLHKAPDRLLAHYQFIIEATVTRFAARGFFAFEEKEEVVQEINLQLWEKKLDRIKAQYNGSVYLRTYFSKVVYNACLEIARSRRRQPRFLSDELLQFTGDNAAGAFEQIAIRDELHRLEGFFRGLAGKRLKSELCLKLFVRFILSMPDLRWFESPKTQSAIAAIQQHFFEAYDHLSDKEVYGIIVDLFNILESRDTDADSLRKWVQQLADRLIGLLNGDPPVSAYDREALKILLRLFFEQASPESVNY
;
A
#
# COMPACT_ATOMS: atom_id res chain seq x y z
N MET A 1 -31.60 25.60 -31.16
CA MET A 1 -30.33 25.17 -30.50
C MET A 1 -29.38 24.38 -31.41
N GLN A 2 -29.82 23.71 -32.50
CA GLN A 2 -28.94 22.87 -33.33
C GLN A 2 -27.93 23.62 -34.25
N GLY A 3 -28.09 24.93 -34.47
CA GLY A 3 -27.17 25.71 -35.33
C GLY A 3 -25.87 26.13 -34.64
N ALA A 4 -25.97 26.55 -33.37
CA ALA A 4 -24.82 27.05 -32.60
C ALA A 4 -23.77 25.96 -32.30
N ASP A 5 -24.21 24.72 -32.05
CA ASP A 5 -23.30 23.59 -31.83
C ASP A 5 -22.53 23.18 -33.09
N LYS A 6 -23.13 23.34 -34.28
CA LYS A 6 -22.47 23.06 -35.56
C LYS A 6 -21.38 24.08 -35.87
N ASP A 7 -21.66 25.36 -35.63
CA ASP A 7 -20.68 26.43 -35.81
C ASP A 7 -19.51 26.31 -34.82
N LEU A 8 -19.79 25.88 -33.58
CA LEU A 8 -18.75 25.61 -32.60
C LEU A 8 -17.87 24.43 -33.03
N GLN A 9 -18.47 23.33 -33.47
CA GLN A 9 -17.73 22.15 -33.94
C GLN A 9 -16.83 22.49 -35.14
N ALA A 10 -17.31 23.31 -36.09
CA ALA A 10 -16.51 23.74 -37.22
C ALA A 10 -15.28 24.56 -36.80
N LYS A 11 -15.42 25.43 -35.79
CA LYS A 11 -14.31 26.20 -35.21
C LYS A 11 -13.33 25.32 -34.44
N GLU A 12 -13.82 24.35 -33.67
CA GLU A 12 -12.97 23.39 -32.95
C GLU A 12 -12.12 22.56 -33.93
N LEU A 13 -12.70 22.15 -35.06
CA LEU A 13 -11.98 21.45 -36.13
C LEU A 13 -10.94 22.35 -36.80
N GLU A 14 -11.27 23.62 -37.04
CA GLU A 14 -10.28 24.58 -37.54
C GLU A 14 -9.10 24.74 -36.57
N TRP A 15 -9.36 24.84 -35.27
CA TRP A 15 -8.30 24.92 -34.25
C TRP A 15 -7.45 23.66 -34.21
N LEU A 16 -8.03 22.46 -34.36
CA LEU A 16 -7.26 21.21 -34.43
C LEU A 16 -6.19 21.24 -35.54
N HIS A 17 -6.49 21.85 -36.69
CA HIS A 17 -5.56 21.88 -37.82
C HIS A 17 -4.60 23.07 -37.79
N LYS A 18 -5.07 24.26 -37.39
CA LYS A 18 -4.34 25.53 -37.53
C LYS A 18 -3.78 26.09 -36.22
N ALA A 19 -4.38 25.76 -35.08
CA ALA A 19 -4.05 26.35 -33.78
C ALA A 19 -4.32 25.36 -32.63
N PRO A 20 -3.56 24.26 -32.53
CA PRO A 20 -3.80 23.19 -31.56
C PRO A 20 -3.72 23.68 -30.10
N ASP A 21 -2.89 24.69 -29.83
CA ASP A 21 -2.70 25.32 -28.53
C ASP A 21 -4.01 25.94 -28.02
N ARG A 22 -4.73 26.57 -28.94
CA ARG A 22 -6.03 27.19 -28.67
C ARG A 22 -7.10 26.13 -28.39
N LEU A 23 -7.03 24.99 -29.08
CA LEU A 23 -7.92 23.86 -28.82
C LEU A 23 -7.65 23.24 -27.43
N LEU A 24 -6.38 23.06 -27.07
CA LEU A 24 -5.99 22.52 -25.77
C LEU A 24 -6.47 23.44 -24.63
N ALA A 25 -6.21 24.74 -24.75
CA ALA A 25 -6.70 25.74 -23.79
C ALA A 25 -8.23 25.75 -23.71
N HIS A 26 -8.93 25.60 -24.84
CA HIS A 26 -10.39 25.50 -24.86
C HIS A 26 -10.91 24.27 -24.12
N TYR A 27 -10.22 23.12 -24.22
CA TYR A 27 -10.62 21.87 -23.56
C TYR A 27 -9.99 21.63 -22.18
N GLN A 28 -9.27 22.61 -21.63
CA GLN A 28 -8.67 22.52 -20.30
C GLN A 28 -9.68 22.11 -19.21
N PHE A 29 -10.91 22.64 -19.26
CA PHE A 29 -11.96 22.27 -18.33
C PHE A 29 -12.34 20.77 -18.40
N ILE A 30 -12.20 20.14 -19.56
CA ILE A 30 -12.45 18.70 -19.74
C ILE A 30 -11.38 17.89 -19.04
N ILE A 31 -10.12 18.33 -19.15
CA ILE A 31 -8.96 17.71 -18.50
C ILE A 31 -9.16 17.77 -16.99
N GLU A 32 -9.39 18.96 -16.44
CA GLU A 32 -9.60 19.18 -15.00
C GLU A 32 -10.79 18.40 -14.45
N ALA A 33 -11.93 18.41 -15.16
CA ALA A 33 -13.12 17.66 -14.75
C ALA A 33 -12.91 16.14 -14.82
N THR A 34 -12.02 15.66 -15.70
CA THR A 34 -11.70 14.24 -15.81
C THR A 34 -10.72 13.82 -14.73
N VAL A 35 -9.66 14.58 -14.48
CA VAL A 35 -8.72 14.35 -13.38
C VAL A 35 -9.43 14.39 -12.04
N THR A 36 -10.30 15.38 -11.80
CA THR A 36 -11.09 15.47 -10.56
C THR A 36 -11.96 14.23 -10.34
N ARG A 37 -12.57 13.67 -11.41
CA ARG A 37 -13.32 12.41 -11.32
C ARG A 37 -12.43 11.19 -11.03
N PHE A 38 -11.18 11.20 -11.48
CA PHE A 38 -10.23 10.13 -11.17
C PHE A 38 -9.71 10.24 -9.73
N ALA A 39 -9.40 11.46 -9.26
CA ALA A 39 -9.02 11.72 -7.88
C ALA A 39 -10.15 11.31 -6.91
N ALA A 40 -11.41 11.69 -7.20
CA ALA A 40 -12.57 11.27 -6.42
C ALA A 40 -12.79 9.75 -6.40
N ARG A 41 -12.24 9.01 -7.37
CA ARG A 41 -12.26 7.54 -7.44
C ARG A 41 -11.01 6.89 -6.84
N GLY A 42 -10.10 7.68 -6.26
CA GLY A 42 -8.86 7.20 -5.62
C GLY A 42 -7.75 6.78 -6.59
N PHE A 43 -7.79 7.22 -7.86
CA PHE A 43 -6.70 6.95 -8.80
C PHE A 43 -5.49 7.88 -8.61
N PHE A 44 -5.72 9.08 -8.08
CA PHE A 44 -4.72 10.11 -7.81
C PHE A 44 -5.05 10.75 -6.45
N ALA A 45 -4.05 11.30 -5.76
CA ALA A 45 -4.31 12.15 -4.61
C ALA A 45 -4.89 13.50 -5.08
N PHE A 46 -5.63 14.20 -4.22
CA PHE A 46 -6.27 15.46 -4.61
C PHE A 46 -5.25 16.60 -4.76
N GLU A 47 -4.18 16.52 -3.97
CA GLU A 47 -3.02 17.40 -3.94
C GLU A 47 -2.20 17.28 -5.23
N GLU A 48 -2.14 16.09 -5.81
CA GLU A 48 -1.47 15.81 -7.09
C GLU A 48 -2.29 16.27 -8.32
N LYS A 49 -3.49 16.81 -8.13
CA LYS A 49 -4.40 17.16 -9.23
C LYS A 49 -3.72 18.06 -10.27
N GLU A 50 -3.03 19.10 -9.82
CA GLU A 50 -2.37 20.05 -10.73
C GLU A 50 -1.23 19.40 -11.51
N GLU A 51 -0.44 18.55 -10.85
CA GLU A 51 0.65 17.81 -11.47
C GLU A 51 0.12 16.83 -12.53
N VAL A 52 -0.94 16.08 -12.21
CA VAL A 52 -1.57 15.16 -13.17
C VAL A 52 -2.17 15.91 -14.36
N VAL A 53 -2.77 17.08 -14.13
CA VAL A 53 -3.26 17.95 -15.21
C VAL A 53 -2.10 18.39 -16.11
N GLN A 54 -0.97 18.82 -15.53
CA GLN A 54 0.23 19.18 -16.30
C GLN A 54 0.79 18.00 -17.09
N GLU A 55 0.88 16.81 -16.48
CA GLU A 55 1.37 15.61 -17.13
C GLU A 55 0.49 15.21 -18.32
N ILE A 56 -0.85 15.31 -18.18
CA ILE A 56 -1.78 15.08 -19.29
C ILE A 56 -1.59 16.12 -20.40
N ASN A 57 -1.42 17.39 -20.04
CA ASN A 57 -1.17 18.46 -21.01
C ASN A 57 0.12 18.19 -21.81
N LEU A 58 1.19 17.74 -21.14
CA LEU A 58 2.43 17.35 -21.78
C LEU A 58 2.23 16.15 -22.74
N GLN A 59 1.54 15.10 -22.29
CA GLN A 59 1.27 13.93 -23.14
C GLN A 59 0.39 14.27 -24.35
N LEU A 60 -0.60 15.15 -24.17
CA LEU A 60 -1.46 15.61 -25.25
C LEU A 60 -0.65 16.40 -26.27
N TRP A 61 0.17 17.33 -25.80
CA TRP A 61 1.04 18.18 -26.60
C TRP A 61 2.05 17.39 -27.43
N GLU A 62 2.82 16.51 -26.78
CA GLU A 62 3.96 15.84 -27.42
C GLU A 62 3.56 14.66 -28.32
N LYS A 63 2.47 13.95 -27.98
CA LYS A 63 2.25 12.59 -28.53
C LYS A 63 0.85 12.35 -29.08
N LYS A 64 -0.18 13.01 -28.54
CA LYS A 64 -1.58 12.64 -28.85
C LYS A 64 -2.26 13.63 -29.78
N LEU A 65 -1.94 14.93 -29.80
CA LEU A 65 -2.59 15.90 -30.70
C LEU A 65 -2.40 15.57 -32.19
N ASP A 66 -1.19 15.23 -32.62
CA ASP A 66 -0.94 14.82 -34.00
C ASP A 66 -1.71 13.54 -34.38
N ARG A 67 -1.83 12.61 -33.44
CA ARG A 67 -2.61 11.38 -33.63
C ARG A 67 -4.11 11.68 -33.74
N ILE A 68 -4.63 12.59 -32.91
CA ILE A 68 -6.03 13.04 -33.00
C ILE A 68 -6.29 13.66 -34.37
N LYS A 69 -5.39 14.53 -34.85
CA LYS A 69 -5.47 15.16 -36.18
C LYS A 69 -5.47 14.13 -37.32
N ALA A 70 -4.71 13.05 -37.20
CA ALA A 70 -4.64 12.00 -38.22
C ALA A 70 -5.80 10.99 -38.18
N GLN A 71 -6.33 10.68 -36.99
CA GLN A 71 -7.27 9.57 -36.78
C GLN A 71 -8.73 10.01 -36.62
N TYR A 72 -8.97 11.29 -36.33
CA TYR A 72 -10.33 11.79 -36.17
C TYR A 72 -11.07 11.84 -37.51
N ASN A 73 -12.16 11.07 -37.62
CA ASN A 73 -12.94 10.89 -38.84
C ASN A 73 -14.31 11.61 -38.84
N GLY A 74 -14.58 12.45 -37.83
CA GLY A 74 -15.84 13.18 -37.74
C GLY A 74 -17.08 12.37 -37.32
N SER A 75 -16.94 11.06 -37.02
CA SER A 75 -18.08 10.20 -36.63
C SER A 75 -18.77 10.61 -35.32
N VAL A 76 -18.05 11.32 -34.45
CA VAL A 76 -18.54 11.84 -33.16
C VAL A 76 -18.05 13.27 -32.97
N TYR A 77 -18.71 14.06 -32.11
CA TYR A 77 -18.21 15.40 -31.75
C TYR A 77 -16.76 15.34 -31.24
N LEU A 78 -15.94 16.31 -31.66
CA LEU A 78 -14.53 16.36 -31.30
C LEU A 78 -14.35 16.39 -29.77
N ARG A 79 -15.22 17.12 -29.06
CA ARG A 79 -15.30 17.13 -27.60
C ARG A 79 -15.43 15.73 -26.97
N THR A 80 -16.28 14.87 -27.54
CA THR A 80 -16.51 13.49 -27.04
C THR A 80 -15.28 12.64 -27.28
N TYR A 81 -14.70 12.75 -28.48
CA TYR A 81 -13.48 12.05 -28.83
C TYR A 81 -12.31 12.47 -27.93
N PHE A 82 -12.15 13.78 -27.73
CA PHE A 82 -11.12 14.36 -26.85
C PHE A 82 -11.28 13.90 -25.41
N SER A 83 -12.51 13.91 -24.87
CA SER A 83 -12.81 13.39 -23.54
C SER A 83 -12.34 11.93 -23.37
N LYS A 84 -12.49 11.11 -24.40
CA LYS A 84 -12.03 9.71 -24.37
C LYS A 84 -10.49 9.61 -24.40
N VAL A 85 -9.83 10.47 -25.17
CA VAL A 85 -8.36 10.54 -25.21
C VAL A 85 -7.80 10.95 -23.85
N VAL A 86 -8.35 11.99 -23.23
CA VAL A 86 -8.00 12.45 -21.88
C VAL A 86 -8.22 11.33 -20.86
N TYR A 87 -9.38 10.68 -20.89
CA TYR A 87 -9.69 9.56 -20.01
C TYR A 87 -8.66 8.41 -20.13
N ASN A 88 -8.25 8.08 -21.36
CA ASN A 88 -7.24 7.06 -21.59
C ASN A 88 -5.86 7.51 -21.11
N ALA A 89 -5.51 8.81 -21.25
CA ALA A 89 -4.27 9.36 -20.70
C ALA A 89 -4.24 9.28 -19.16
N CYS A 90 -5.35 9.62 -18.48
CA CYS A 90 -5.47 9.40 -17.04
C CYS A 90 -5.26 7.93 -16.67
N LEU A 91 -5.81 6.99 -17.43
CA LEU A 91 -5.59 5.56 -17.19
C LEU A 91 -4.14 5.13 -17.42
N GLU A 92 -3.46 5.67 -18.43
CA GLU A 92 -2.05 5.40 -18.69
C GLU A 92 -1.18 5.88 -17.52
N ILE A 93 -1.41 7.11 -17.03
CA ILE A 93 -0.72 7.67 -15.85
C ILE A 93 -1.04 6.85 -14.60
N ALA A 94 -2.31 6.53 -14.35
CA ALA A 94 -2.69 5.71 -13.20
C ALA A 94 -2.05 4.31 -13.26
N ARG A 95 -1.92 3.72 -14.46
CA ARG A 95 -1.26 2.42 -14.65
C ARG A 95 0.26 2.50 -14.53
N SER A 96 0.89 3.56 -15.03
CA SER A 96 2.33 3.75 -14.89
C SER A 96 2.70 3.97 -13.43
N ARG A 97 1.93 4.78 -12.70
CA ARG A 97 2.10 5.01 -11.25
C ARG A 97 1.81 3.76 -10.41
N ARG A 98 0.83 2.93 -10.77
CA ARG A 98 0.60 1.62 -10.13
C ARG A 98 1.68 0.57 -10.43
N ARG A 99 2.44 0.74 -11.52
CA ARG A 99 3.59 -0.12 -11.87
C ARG A 99 4.90 0.40 -11.29
N GLN A 100 4.92 1.64 -10.81
CA GLN A 100 6.02 2.12 -10.03
C GLN A 100 5.88 1.53 -8.62
N PRO A 101 6.94 0.91 -8.08
CA PRO A 101 6.94 0.51 -6.68
C PRO A 101 6.66 1.77 -5.84
N ARG A 102 5.50 1.81 -5.17
CA ARG A 102 5.32 2.75 -4.07
C ARG A 102 6.31 2.32 -3.00
N PHE A 103 7.48 2.95 -2.99
CA PHE A 103 8.26 3.01 -1.78
C PHE A 103 7.36 3.74 -0.79
N LEU A 104 6.75 3.00 0.14
CA LEU A 104 6.41 3.59 1.43
C LEU A 104 7.73 4.14 1.93
N SER A 105 7.96 5.43 1.78
CA SER A 105 9.15 6.05 2.34
C SER A 105 9.10 5.76 3.83
N ASP A 106 10.24 5.36 4.39
CA ASP A 106 10.43 5.12 5.82
C ASP A 106 9.86 6.28 6.68
N GLU A 107 9.86 7.49 6.12
CA GLU A 107 9.20 8.69 6.66
C GLU A 107 7.68 8.54 6.88
N LEU A 108 6.92 8.00 5.93
CA LEU A 108 5.45 7.96 6.02
C LEU A 108 4.92 7.05 7.12
N LEU A 109 5.70 6.05 7.52
CA LEU A 109 5.32 5.14 8.60
C LEU A 109 5.89 5.56 9.98
N GLN A 110 6.84 6.50 10.01
CA GLN A 110 7.39 7.07 11.24
C GLN A 110 6.55 8.25 11.79
N PHE A 111 5.61 8.80 11.01
CA PHE A 111 4.64 9.83 11.46
C PHE A 111 3.39 9.24 12.14
N THR A 112 3.56 8.28 13.06
CA THR A 112 2.48 7.77 13.92
C THR A 112 2.22 8.64 15.16
N GLY A 113 2.80 9.84 15.21
CA GLY A 113 2.42 10.88 16.18
C GLY A 113 1.26 11.73 15.65
N ASP A 114 0.09 11.58 16.28
CA ASP A 114 -1.08 12.46 16.26
C ASP A 114 -1.33 13.30 14.99
N ASN A 115 -2.36 12.91 14.22
CA ASN A 115 -3.12 13.75 13.28
C ASN A 115 -2.39 14.33 12.05
N ALA A 116 -1.16 13.93 11.73
CA ALA A 116 -0.43 14.45 10.56
C ALA A 116 -0.65 13.69 9.24
N ALA A 117 -1.10 12.43 9.28
CA ALA A 117 -1.36 11.65 8.07
C ALA A 117 -2.69 12.08 7.42
N GLY A 118 -2.67 12.40 6.13
CA GLY A 118 -3.86 12.80 5.38
C GLY A 118 -4.93 11.69 5.41
N ALA A 119 -6.22 12.04 5.29
CA ALA A 119 -7.32 11.08 5.35
C ALA A 119 -7.16 9.90 4.36
N PHE A 120 -6.51 10.13 3.22
CA PHE A 120 -6.20 9.09 2.24
C PHE A 120 -5.08 8.13 2.69
N GLU A 121 -4.10 8.60 3.44
CA GLU A 121 -2.98 7.80 3.95
C GLU A 121 -3.47 6.88 5.07
N GLN A 122 -4.34 7.38 5.95
CA GLN A 122 -4.99 6.54 6.97
C GLN A 122 -5.84 5.43 6.35
N ILE A 123 -6.53 5.70 5.24
CA ILE A 123 -7.28 4.68 4.49
C ILE A 123 -6.32 3.64 3.90
N ALA A 124 -5.22 4.07 3.28
CA ALA A 124 -4.23 3.15 2.70
C ALA A 124 -3.59 2.26 3.78
N ILE A 125 -3.19 2.83 4.91
CA ILE A 125 -2.66 2.09 6.07
C ILE A 125 -3.70 1.07 6.55
N ARG A 126 -4.96 1.48 6.72
CA ARG A 126 -6.04 0.58 7.16
C ARG A 126 -6.25 -0.58 6.19
N ASP A 127 -6.18 -0.35 4.89
CA ASP A 127 -6.32 -1.39 3.87
C ASP A 127 -5.13 -2.38 3.90
N GLU A 128 -3.92 -1.93 4.20
CA GLU A 128 -2.75 -2.79 4.42
C GLU A 128 -2.88 -3.61 5.71
N LEU A 129 -3.33 -2.99 6.81
CA LEU A 129 -3.60 -3.68 8.07
C LEU A 129 -4.71 -4.72 7.93
N HIS A 130 -5.74 -4.44 7.13
CA HIS A 130 -6.80 -5.41 6.85
C HIS A 130 -6.29 -6.61 6.04
N ARG A 131 -5.35 -6.38 5.11
CA ARG A 131 -4.67 -7.47 4.40
C ARG A 131 -3.82 -8.33 5.34
N LEU A 132 -3.07 -7.72 6.25
CA LEU A 132 -2.36 -8.44 7.31
C LEU A 132 -3.30 -9.26 8.19
N GLU A 133 -4.44 -8.68 8.58
CA GLU A 133 -5.44 -9.40 9.36
C GLU A 133 -5.98 -10.61 8.60
N GLY A 134 -6.29 -10.44 7.30
CA GLY A 134 -6.68 -11.53 6.42
C GLY A 134 -5.63 -12.65 6.35
N PHE A 135 -4.35 -12.29 6.30
CA PHE A 135 -3.25 -13.25 6.36
C PHE A 135 -3.26 -14.05 7.67
N PHE A 136 -3.36 -13.37 8.83
CA PHE A 136 -3.40 -14.04 10.13
C PHE A 136 -4.64 -14.93 10.30
N ARG A 137 -5.79 -14.53 9.75
CA ARG A 137 -7.00 -15.37 9.71
C ARG A 137 -6.80 -16.63 8.88
N GLY A 138 -5.99 -16.57 7.83
CA GLY A 138 -5.62 -17.72 6.98
C GLY A 138 -4.65 -18.71 7.64
N LEU A 139 -3.99 -18.35 8.74
CA LEU A 139 -3.07 -19.22 9.49
C LEU A 139 -3.84 -20.17 10.43
N ALA A 140 -4.52 -21.16 9.85
CA ALA A 140 -5.23 -22.19 10.61
C ALA A 140 -4.31 -22.91 11.60
N GLY A 141 -4.71 -22.98 12.88
CA GLY A 141 -4.03 -23.70 13.97
C GLY A 141 -2.66 -23.16 14.40
N LYS A 142 -1.98 -22.40 13.53
CA LYS A 142 -0.62 -21.85 13.75
C LYS A 142 -0.61 -20.35 14.00
N ARG A 143 -1.77 -19.70 14.08
CA ARG A 143 -1.91 -18.26 14.26
C ARG A 143 -1.09 -17.75 15.44
N LEU A 144 -1.29 -18.31 16.64
CA LEU A 144 -0.63 -17.83 17.87
C LEU A 144 0.90 -17.93 17.78
N LYS A 145 1.42 -19.07 17.33
CA LYS A 145 2.87 -19.26 17.11
C LYS A 145 3.43 -18.25 16.11
N SER A 146 2.72 -18.05 15.00
CA SER A 146 3.13 -17.14 13.93
C SER A 146 3.13 -15.69 14.40
N GLU A 147 2.08 -15.30 15.15
CA GLU A 147 1.96 -13.96 15.72
C GLU A 147 3.08 -13.66 16.70
N LEU A 148 3.35 -14.57 17.65
CA LEU A 148 4.44 -14.41 18.61
C LEU A 148 5.80 -14.34 17.90
N CYS A 149 6.04 -15.20 16.91
CA CYS A 149 7.29 -15.19 16.15
C CYS A 149 7.48 -13.93 15.30
N LEU A 150 6.40 -13.38 14.73
CA LEU A 150 6.44 -12.14 13.97
C LEU A 150 6.61 -10.92 14.88
N LYS A 151 6.08 -10.94 16.12
CA LYS A 151 6.39 -9.95 17.16
C LYS A 151 7.90 -9.94 17.47
N LEU A 152 8.49 -11.11 17.68
CA LEU A 152 9.94 -11.23 17.90
C LEU A 152 10.76 -10.80 16.68
N PHE A 153 10.30 -11.11 15.46
CA PHE A 153 10.95 -10.70 14.21
C PHE A 153 11.10 -9.17 14.10
N VAL A 154 10.12 -8.42 14.59
CA VAL A 154 10.16 -6.95 14.58
C VAL A 154 10.68 -6.32 15.87
N ARG A 155 11.21 -7.14 16.80
CA ARG A 155 11.66 -6.70 18.13
C ARG A 155 10.57 -6.00 18.94
N PHE A 156 9.34 -6.51 18.85
CA PHE A 156 8.21 -6.00 19.63
C PHE A 156 8.38 -6.36 21.10
N ILE A 157 8.18 -5.40 22.00
CA ILE A 157 8.18 -5.64 23.45
C ILE A 157 6.94 -6.44 23.80
N LEU A 158 7.14 -7.64 24.37
CA LEU A 158 6.05 -8.54 24.69
C LEU A 158 5.37 -8.15 26.01
N SER A 159 4.14 -8.60 26.16
CA SER A 159 3.31 -8.42 27.35
C SER A 159 2.67 -9.75 27.78
N MET A 160 2.10 -9.81 28.99
CA MET A 160 1.40 -11.00 29.48
C MET A 160 0.26 -11.47 28.56
N PRO A 161 -0.60 -10.58 28.00
CA PRO A 161 -1.60 -10.96 27.01
C PRO A 161 -1.07 -11.77 25.83
N ASP A 162 0.18 -11.55 25.41
CA ASP A 162 0.81 -12.26 24.30
C ASP A 162 1.13 -13.72 24.65
N LEU A 163 1.39 -13.97 25.94
CA LEU A 163 1.82 -15.28 26.44
C LEU A 163 0.68 -16.12 27.02
N ARG A 164 -0.46 -15.50 27.36
CA ARG A 164 -1.58 -16.16 28.06
C ARG A 164 -2.04 -17.46 27.43
N TRP A 165 -1.99 -17.55 26.09
CA TRP A 165 -2.48 -18.71 25.35
C TRP A 165 -1.52 -19.91 25.41
N PHE A 166 -0.29 -19.67 25.84
CA PHE A 166 0.74 -20.69 26.01
C PHE A 166 0.91 -21.10 27.48
N GLU A 167 0.18 -20.47 28.40
CA GLU A 167 0.26 -20.77 29.83
C GLU A 167 -0.25 -22.17 30.15
N SER A 168 0.63 -22.99 30.69
CA SER A 168 0.34 -24.30 31.22
C SER A 168 1.37 -24.63 32.31
N PRO A 169 1.11 -25.57 33.22
CA PRO A 169 2.09 -25.98 34.22
C PRO A 169 3.44 -26.41 33.63
N LYS A 170 3.43 -26.97 32.40
CA LYS A 170 4.64 -27.43 31.71
C LYS A 170 5.46 -26.30 31.09
N THR A 171 4.83 -25.16 30.78
CA THR A 171 5.46 -24.04 30.08
C THR A 171 5.86 -22.90 31.00
N GLN A 172 5.53 -22.95 32.29
CA GLN A 172 5.83 -21.88 33.26
C GLN A 172 7.30 -21.45 33.28
N SER A 173 8.24 -22.41 33.27
CA SER A 173 9.67 -22.09 33.26
C SER A 173 10.09 -21.37 31.97
N ALA A 174 9.56 -21.78 30.81
CA ALA A 174 9.86 -21.14 29.54
C ALA A 174 9.23 -19.73 29.47
N ILE A 175 8.01 -19.57 29.97
CA ILE A 175 7.33 -18.26 30.05
C ILE A 175 8.09 -17.30 30.96
N ALA A 176 8.60 -17.76 32.10
CA ALA A 176 9.41 -16.92 32.99
C ALA A 176 10.70 -16.42 32.30
N ALA A 177 11.38 -17.28 31.52
CA ALA A 177 12.54 -16.88 30.74
C ALA A 177 12.17 -15.84 29.66
N ILE A 178 11.06 -16.05 28.95
CA ILE A 178 10.54 -15.11 27.95
C ILE A 178 10.24 -13.74 28.59
N GLN A 179 9.60 -13.71 29.76
CA GLN A 179 9.32 -12.47 30.49
C GLN A 179 10.62 -11.72 30.84
N GLN A 180 11.62 -12.43 31.36
CA GLN A 180 12.89 -11.84 31.74
C GLN A 180 13.61 -11.16 30.57
N HIS A 181 13.45 -11.67 29.35
CA HIS A 181 14.20 -11.17 28.18
C HIS A 181 13.40 -10.26 27.26
N PHE A 182 12.07 -10.38 27.20
CA PHE A 182 11.28 -9.72 26.14
C PHE A 182 10.23 -8.72 26.64
N PHE A 183 10.11 -8.49 27.96
CA PHE A 183 9.20 -7.46 28.53
C PHE A 183 9.85 -6.07 28.61
N GLU A 184 11.11 -5.96 28.22
CA GLU A 184 11.84 -4.70 28.06
C GLU A 184 12.48 -4.67 26.67
N ALA A 185 13.13 -3.57 26.27
CA ALA A 185 13.81 -3.51 24.98
C ALA A 185 15.02 -4.47 24.94
N TYR A 186 15.08 -5.33 23.91
CA TYR A 186 16.09 -6.40 23.77
C TYR A 186 16.87 -6.32 22.45
N ASP A 187 17.13 -5.11 21.96
CA ASP A 187 17.90 -4.88 20.73
C ASP A 187 19.35 -5.39 20.81
N HIS A 188 19.86 -5.58 22.03
CA HIS A 188 21.19 -6.13 22.28
C HIS A 188 21.31 -7.63 21.98
N LEU A 189 20.19 -8.37 21.89
CA LEU A 189 20.19 -9.80 21.60
C LEU A 189 20.27 -10.07 20.09
N SER A 190 21.11 -11.01 19.68
CA SER A 190 21.14 -11.50 18.30
C SER A 190 19.87 -12.31 17.97
N ASP A 191 19.50 -12.40 16.68
CA ASP A 191 18.35 -13.22 16.27
C ASP A 191 18.48 -14.67 16.75
N LYS A 192 19.70 -15.21 16.77
CA LYS A 192 19.97 -16.56 17.25
C LYS A 192 19.60 -16.72 18.73
N GLU A 193 19.93 -15.74 19.56
CA GLU A 193 19.58 -15.74 20.99
C GLU A 193 18.08 -15.56 21.19
N VAL A 194 17.45 -14.62 20.46
CA VAL A 194 16.00 -14.42 20.53
C VAL A 194 15.24 -15.71 20.21
N TYR A 195 15.60 -16.39 19.11
CA TYR A 195 14.95 -17.63 18.75
C TYR A 195 15.38 -18.81 19.64
N GLY A 196 16.55 -18.75 20.27
CA GLY A 196 16.99 -19.71 21.27
C GLY A 196 16.13 -19.70 22.54
N ILE A 197 15.71 -18.53 22.99
CA ILE A 197 14.84 -18.40 24.18
C ILE A 197 13.42 -18.90 23.87
N ILE A 198 12.88 -18.59 22.70
CA ILE A 198 11.49 -18.94 22.38
C ILE A 198 11.31 -20.39 21.89
N VAL A 199 12.34 -21.02 21.34
CA VAL A 199 12.20 -22.38 20.76
C VAL A 199 11.86 -23.41 21.83
N ASP A 200 12.36 -23.23 23.06
CA ASP A 200 12.05 -24.10 24.20
C ASP A 200 10.55 -24.15 24.50
N LEU A 201 9.86 -22.99 24.43
CA LEU A 201 8.41 -22.93 24.61
C LEU A 201 7.69 -23.78 23.56
N PHE A 202 8.07 -23.67 22.28
CA PHE A 202 7.43 -24.42 21.21
C PHE A 202 7.78 -25.90 21.23
N ASN A 203 8.99 -26.27 21.63
CA ASN A 203 9.41 -27.66 21.80
C ASN A 203 8.57 -28.36 22.86
N ILE A 204 8.29 -27.70 23.99
CA ILE A 204 7.40 -28.21 25.05
C ILE A 204 5.97 -28.39 24.52
N LEU A 205 5.42 -27.39 23.81
CA LEU A 205 4.04 -27.40 23.33
C LEU A 205 3.80 -28.39 22.20
N GLU A 206 4.74 -28.50 21.26
CA GLU A 206 4.61 -29.35 20.07
C GLU A 206 5.18 -30.75 20.29
N SER A 207 5.82 -31.02 21.43
CA SER A 207 6.56 -32.25 21.71
C SER A 207 7.59 -32.54 20.62
N ARG A 208 8.40 -31.53 20.30
CA ARG A 208 9.43 -31.55 19.24
C ARG A 208 10.77 -31.10 19.81
N ASP A 209 11.83 -31.39 19.06
CA ASP A 209 13.20 -30.94 19.35
C ASP A 209 13.70 -30.11 18.17
N THR A 210 13.18 -28.91 18.04
CA THR A 210 13.54 -27.94 16.99
C THR A 210 14.66 -27.07 17.52
N ASP A 211 15.68 -26.80 16.70
CA ASP A 211 16.73 -25.85 17.05
C ASP A 211 16.34 -24.39 16.71
N ALA A 212 17.03 -23.45 17.34
CA ALA A 212 16.79 -22.02 17.17
C ALA A 212 16.94 -21.54 15.71
N ASP A 213 17.87 -22.10 14.94
CA ASP A 213 18.09 -21.69 13.54
C ASP A 213 16.98 -22.20 12.62
N SER A 214 16.47 -23.41 12.87
CA SER A 214 15.29 -23.94 12.20
C SER A 214 14.06 -23.06 12.43
N LEU A 215 13.83 -22.61 13.66
CA LEU A 215 12.74 -21.68 13.95
C LEU A 215 12.95 -20.33 13.26
N ARG A 216 14.16 -19.76 13.33
CA ARG A 216 14.52 -18.50 12.66
C ARG A 216 14.26 -18.56 11.14
N LYS A 217 14.69 -19.63 10.48
CA LYS A 217 14.45 -19.85 9.04
C LYS A 217 12.96 -19.96 8.72
N TRP A 218 12.19 -20.64 9.56
CA TRP A 218 10.75 -20.72 9.41
C TRP A 218 10.09 -19.34 9.50
N VAL A 219 10.53 -18.47 10.43
CA VAL A 219 10.02 -17.09 10.53
C VAL A 219 10.41 -16.26 9.31
N GLN A 220 11.63 -16.42 8.79
CA GLN A 220 12.05 -15.74 7.56
C GLN A 220 11.19 -16.15 6.35
N GLN A 221 10.92 -17.45 6.19
CA GLN A 221 10.02 -17.94 5.15
C GLN A 221 8.59 -17.42 5.33
N LEU A 222 8.14 -17.30 6.58
CA LEU A 222 6.84 -16.70 6.89
C LEU A 222 6.82 -15.24 6.44
N ALA A 223 7.82 -14.44 6.82
CA ALA A 223 7.97 -13.04 6.42
C ALA A 223 8.04 -12.87 4.89
N ASP A 224 8.84 -13.67 4.21
CA ASP A 224 8.95 -13.64 2.75
C ASP A 224 7.62 -13.99 2.06
N ARG A 225 6.82 -14.89 2.66
CA ARG A 225 5.46 -15.19 2.20
C ARG A 225 4.50 -14.02 2.42
N LEU A 226 4.58 -13.30 3.55
CA LEU A 226 3.80 -12.08 3.76
C LEU A 226 4.17 -11.03 2.70
N ILE A 227 5.46 -10.81 2.46
CA ILE A 227 5.95 -9.87 1.44
C ILE A 227 5.38 -10.23 0.07
N GLY A 228 5.45 -11.50 -0.33
CA GLY A 228 4.87 -11.96 -1.60
C GLY A 228 3.36 -11.70 -1.70
N LEU A 229 2.62 -11.90 -0.61
CA LEU A 229 1.18 -11.63 -0.58
C LEU A 229 0.84 -10.14 -0.62
N LEU A 230 1.59 -9.31 0.10
CA LEU A 230 1.39 -7.86 0.13
C LEU A 230 1.78 -7.20 -1.21
N ASN A 231 2.81 -7.72 -1.87
CA ASN A 231 3.19 -7.29 -3.21
C ASN A 231 2.18 -7.74 -4.27
N GLY A 232 1.54 -8.89 -4.08
CA GLY A 232 0.57 -9.45 -5.02
C GLY A 232 1.22 -10.09 -6.26
N ASP A 233 0.39 -10.75 -7.07
CA ASP A 233 0.78 -11.36 -8.33
C ASP A 233 -0.23 -10.99 -9.44
N PRO A 234 0.10 -10.10 -10.39
CA PRO A 234 1.41 -9.44 -10.57
C PRO A 234 1.70 -8.38 -9.48
N PRO A 235 2.98 -8.04 -9.21
CA PRO A 235 3.35 -7.08 -8.17
C PRO A 235 2.70 -5.69 -8.37
N VAL A 236 1.96 -5.24 -7.36
CA VAL A 236 1.30 -3.92 -7.28
C VAL A 236 1.96 -3.02 -6.22
N SER A 237 2.66 -3.64 -5.27
CA SER A 237 3.44 -2.97 -4.21
C SER A 237 4.89 -3.47 -4.22
N ALA A 238 5.76 -2.81 -3.44
CA ALA A 238 7.17 -3.18 -3.30
C ALA A 238 7.61 -3.21 -1.84
N TYR A 239 6.85 -3.96 -1.03
CA TYR A 239 7.26 -4.37 0.29
C TYR A 239 8.58 -5.13 0.21
N ASP A 240 9.54 -4.65 0.99
CA ASP A 240 10.73 -5.38 1.39
C ASP A 240 10.61 -5.77 2.88
N ARG A 241 11.70 -6.29 3.44
CA ARG A 241 11.71 -6.74 4.83
C ARG A 241 11.57 -5.59 5.83
N GLU A 242 12.10 -4.41 5.52
CA GLU A 242 12.01 -3.27 6.43
C GLU A 242 10.58 -2.69 6.41
N ALA A 243 9.99 -2.51 5.22
CA ALA A 243 8.60 -2.11 5.09
C ALA A 243 7.64 -3.08 5.81
N LEU A 244 7.90 -4.40 5.72
CA LEU A 244 7.13 -5.40 6.47
C LEU A 244 7.29 -5.23 7.98
N LYS A 245 8.52 -5.02 8.49
CA LYS A 245 8.76 -4.84 9.93
C LYS A 245 7.97 -3.65 10.47
N ILE A 246 7.98 -2.53 9.75
CA ILE A 246 7.28 -1.32 10.18
C ILE A 246 5.77 -1.56 10.19
N LEU A 247 5.22 -2.16 9.13
CA LEU A 247 3.80 -2.48 9.05
C LEU A 247 3.35 -3.44 10.15
N LEU A 248 4.17 -4.46 10.46
CA LEU A 248 3.89 -5.40 11.56
C LEU A 248 3.95 -4.72 12.93
N ARG A 249 4.90 -3.80 13.17
CA ARG A 249 4.94 -3.00 14.42
C ARG A 249 3.65 -2.22 14.59
N LEU A 250 3.25 -1.48 13.56
CA LEU A 250 2.00 -0.72 13.56
C LEU A 250 0.78 -1.61 13.81
N PHE A 251 0.73 -2.77 13.15
CA PHE A 251 -0.34 -3.74 13.34
C PHE A 251 -0.44 -4.22 14.79
N PHE A 252 0.69 -4.53 15.44
CA PHE A 252 0.70 -5.00 16.82
C PHE A 252 0.45 -3.88 17.84
N GLU A 253 0.90 -2.65 17.58
CA GLU A 253 0.59 -1.47 18.40
C GLU A 253 -0.92 -1.19 18.43
N GLN A 254 -1.58 -1.24 17.27
CA GLN A 254 -3.03 -1.04 17.19
C GLN A 254 -3.84 -2.20 17.79
N ALA A 255 -3.31 -3.42 17.75
CA ALA A 255 -3.95 -4.59 18.33
C ALA A 255 -3.76 -4.69 19.86
N SER A 256 -2.78 -3.97 20.43
CA SER A 256 -2.54 -3.97 21.86
C SER A 256 -3.69 -3.31 22.62
N PRO A 257 -4.25 -3.96 23.66
CA PRO A 257 -5.42 -3.46 24.40
C PRO A 257 -5.19 -2.14 25.14
N GLU A 258 -3.95 -1.67 25.25
CA GLU A 258 -3.59 -0.39 25.88
C GLU A 258 -3.88 0.83 24.98
N SER A 259 -4.09 0.63 23.67
CA SER A 259 -4.41 1.72 22.73
C SER A 259 -5.89 2.15 22.73
N VAL A 260 -6.74 1.49 23.53
CA VAL A 260 -8.14 1.88 23.75
C VAL A 260 -8.27 2.65 25.06
N ASN A 261 -7.57 3.78 25.15
CA ASN A 261 -7.84 4.82 26.16
C ASN A 261 -7.21 6.12 25.65
N TYR A 262 -7.90 6.84 24.78
CA TYR A 262 -7.96 8.31 24.72
C TYR A 262 -9.11 8.74 23.81
#